data_AF-Q7NUP9-F1
#
_entry.id   AF-Q7NUP9-F1
#
_cell.length_a   1.000
_cell.length_b   1.000
_cell.length_c   1.000
_cell.angle_alpha   90.00
_cell.angle_beta   90.00
_cell.angle_gamma   90.00
#
_symmetry.space_group_name_H-M   'P 1'
#
loop_
_entity.id
_entity.type
_entity.pdbx_description
1 polymer ?
#
loop_
_entity_poly.entity_id
_entity_poly.type
_entity_poly.pdbx_seq_one_letter_code
_entity_poly.pdbx_strand_id
1 'polypeptide(L)'
;MIHGKTLAEWQQSHPEIRELTGLRECAWFNPAAAPAAEALPDVGLGAADIADASARLRRFAPYISRAFPETAASGGIIESPLLPVPAFQQALARRRGRELPGRLWLKADSHLPISGSIKARGGIYEVLKHAEDLALANGLLQPGDDYARLASPEARSLFSRHGIAVGSTGNLGLSIGIMAAKLGFQAAVHMSADARQWKKDKLRAHGVTVVEYQTDYSAAVARGREQAARDPDCHFVDDENSIHLFLGYAVAAERLKAQLAEAGVRVDADHPLFVYLPCGVGGGPGGVAFGLKQAFGDAVHCLFAEPTRSPCMLLGVLTGLHDKVSVQDFGIDNRTVADGLAVGRPSGFVGRAMQRLIDGYYTVDDDELFRLLAMLEQTEGLRLEPSALAGAPGIARVLEENQGYRQRMGLDADRLACATHLIWATGGSMVPEAEMDGYLRRGRALLG
;
A
#
# COMPACT_ATOMS: atom_id res chain seq x y z
N MET A 1 -8.51 30.11 -6.89
CA MET A 1 -8.92 29.92 -5.48
C MET A 1 -9.11 28.43 -5.26
N ILE A 2 -8.59 27.89 -4.16
CA ILE A 2 -8.71 26.49 -3.75
C ILE A 2 -9.55 26.49 -2.47
N HIS A 3 -10.80 26.05 -2.57
CA HIS A 3 -11.77 26.06 -1.46
C HIS A 3 -11.84 27.42 -0.73
N GLY A 4 -11.97 28.50 -1.49
CA GLY A 4 -12.13 29.85 -0.94
C GLY A 4 -10.86 30.54 -0.46
N LYS A 5 -9.68 29.93 -0.59
CA LYS A 5 -8.38 30.55 -0.30
C LYS A 5 -7.49 30.61 -1.56
N THR A 6 -6.65 31.62 -1.66
CA THR A 6 -5.54 31.69 -2.61
C THR A 6 -4.44 30.68 -2.23
N LEU A 7 -3.54 30.36 -3.16
CA LEU A 7 -2.38 29.54 -2.84
C LEU A 7 -1.49 30.22 -1.78
N ALA A 8 -1.34 31.55 -1.84
CA ALA A 8 -0.58 32.31 -0.86
C ALA A 8 -1.15 32.18 0.57
N GLU A 9 -2.48 32.25 0.73
CA GLU A 9 -3.15 32.06 2.03
C GLU A 9 -2.98 30.61 2.55
N TRP A 10 -3.00 29.61 1.67
CA TRP A 10 -2.68 28.24 2.03
C TRP A 10 -1.23 28.09 2.50
N GLN A 11 -0.26 28.63 1.75
CA GLN A 11 1.17 28.59 2.12
C GLN A 11 1.48 29.40 3.39
N GLN A 12 0.69 30.42 3.71
CA GLN A 12 0.83 31.17 4.96
C GLN A 12 0.29 30.39 6.15
N SER A 13 -0.85 29.72 6.00
CA SER A 13 -1.47 28.93 7.09
C SER A 13 -0.82 27.58 7.30
N HIS A 14 -0.25 26.98 6.25
CA HIS A 14 0.42 25.68 6.27
C HIS A 14 1.73 25.81 5.48
N PRO A 15 2.83 26.19 6.14
CA PRO A 15 4.13 26.42 5.50
C PRO A 15 4.62 25.24 4.65
N GLU A 16 4.26 24.01 5.02
CA GLU A 16 4.57 22.77 4.29
C GLU A 16 4.03 22.80 2.86
N ILE A 17 2.88 23.46 2.60
CA ILE A 17 2.32 23.59 1.24
C ILE A 17 3.30 24.34 0.32
N ARG A 18 4.16 25.22 0.85
CA ARG A 18 5.21 25.88 0.06
C ARG A 18 6.28 24.88 -0.40
N GLU A 19 6.62 23.91 0.44
CA GLU A 19 7.55 22.83 0.09
C GLU A 19 6.93 21.90 -0.95
N LEU A 20 5.66 21.50 -0.74
CA LEU A 20 4.93 20.63 -1.67
C LEU A 20 4.78 21.24 -3.06
N THR A 21 4.33 22.50 -3.14
CA THR A 21 4.18 23.21 -4.42
C THR A 21 5.53 23.58 -5.06
N GLY A 22 6.60 23.64 -4.26
CA GLY A 22 7.99 23.75 -4.73
C GLY A 22 8.62 22.42 -5.14
N LEU A 23 7.89 21.30 -5.02
CA LEU A 23 8.35 19.93 -5.32
C LEU A 23 9.60 19.54 -4.51
N ARG A 24 9.74 20.08 -3.29
CA ARG A 24 10.81 19.76 -2.37
C ARG A 24 10.37 18.64 -1.42
N GLU A 25 11.32 17.78 -1.04
CA GLU A 25 11.06 16.79 -0.01
C GLU A 25 10.67 17.48 1.30
N CYS A 26 9.57 17.04 1.89
CA CYS A 26 8.96 17.62 3.08
C CYS A 26 8.60 16.51 4.07
N ALA A 27 8.70 16.78 5.37
CA ALA A 27 8.22 15.89 6.41
C ALA A 27 7.36 16.68 7.39
N TRP A 28 6.16 16.17 7.68
CA TRP A 28 5.20 16.75 8.59
C TRP A 28 4.77 15.70 9.59
N PHE A 29 4.94 15.99 10.88
CA PHE A 29 4.58 15.09 11.97
C PHE A 29 3.29 15.54 12.61
N ASN A 30 2.30 14.67 12.57
CA ASN A 30 0.93 15.00 12.85
C ASN A 30 0.74 15.45 14.32
N PRO A 31 0.37 16.73 14.57
CA PRO A 31 0.11 17.21 15.92
C PRO A 31 -1.20 16.66 16.49
N ALA A 32 -2.10 16.13 15.65
CA ALA A 32 -3.39 15.55 16.05
C ALA A 32 -3.33 14.02 16.25
N ALA A 33 -2.14 13.40 16.13
CA ALA A 33 -1.97 11.99 16.48
C ALA A 33 -2.34 11.78 17.95
N ALA A 34 -3.24 10.83 18.21
CA ALA A 34 -3.83 10.58 19.52
C ALA A 34 -3.60 9.13 19.96
N PRO A 35 -3.73 8.82 21.28
CA PRO A 35 -3.61 7.45 21.77
C PRO A 35 -4.55 6.50 21.03
N ALA A 36 -4.09 5.29 20.74
CA ALA A 36 -4.82 4.30 19.94
C ALA A 36 -6.21 4.00 20.52
N ALA A 37 -6.33 3.95 21.85
CA ALA A 37 -7.62 3.73 22.51
C ALA A 37 -8.67 4.81 22.20
N GLU A 38 -8.24 6.05 21.93
CA GLU A 38 -9.12 7.17 21.59
C GLU A 38 -9.40 7.24 20.08
N ALA A 39 -8.40 6.95 19.25
CA ALA A 39 -8.49 7.13 17.79
C ALA A 39 -8.96 5.90 17.02
N LEU A 40 -8.85 4.67 17.56
CA LEU A 40 -9.35 3.45 16.90
C LEU A 40 -10.87 3.48 16.63
N PRO A 41 -11.73 4.01 17.53
CA PRO A 41 -13.15 4.16 17.24
C PRO A 41 -13.47 5.02 16.01
N ASP A 42 -12.61 5.99 15.66
CA ASP A 42 -12.82 6.89 14.51
C ASP A 42 -12.79 6.16 13.16
N VAL A 43 -12.23 4.94 13.11
CA VAL A 43 -12.14 4.11 11.90
C VAL A 43 -13.49 3.48 11.53
N GLY A 44 -14.37 3.27 12.51
CA GLY A 44 -15.64 2.55 12.31
C GLY A 44 -15.49 1.05 12.05
N LEU A 45 -14.28 0.50 12.22
CA LEU A 45 -13.95 -0.93 12.10
C LEU A 45 -13.15 -1.37 13.33
N GLY A 46 -13.22 -2.66 13.67
CA GLY A 46 -12.61 -3.22 14.86
C GLY A 46 -11.76 -4.46 14.62
N ALA A 47 -11.21 -5.02 15.71
CA ALA A 47 -10.44 -6.26 15.68
C ALA A 47 -11.26 -7.47 15.17
N ALA A 48 -12.59 -7.45 15.38
CA ALA A 48 -13.49 -8.50 14.88
C ALA A 48 -13.55 -8.53 13.35
N ASP A 49 -13.55 -7.37 12.68
CA ASP A 49 -13.57 -7.27 11.22
C ASP A 49 -12.26 -7.81 10.61
N ILE A 50 -11.13 -7.51 11.25
CA ILE A 50 -9.82 -8.06 10.87
C ILE A 50 -9.81 -9.58 11.06
N ALA A 51 -10.35 -10.06 12.17
CA ALA A 51 -10.43 -11.49 12.47
C ALA A 51 -11.31 -12.24 11.45
N ASP A 52 -12.43 -11.67 11.03
CA ASP A 52 -13.27 -12.22 9.96
C ASP A 52 -12.52 -12.25 8.62
N ALA A 53 -11.82 -11.17 8.26
CA ALA A 53 -11.00 -11.13 7.05
C ALA A 53 -9.90 -12.20 7.06
N SER A 54 -9.22 -12.38 8.19
CA SER A 54 -8.22 -13.44 8.37
C SER A 54 -8.84 -14.83 8.28
N ALA A 55 -9.99 -15.06 8.94
CA ALA A 55 -10.69 -16.34 8.88
C ALA A 55 -11.15 -16.68 7.46
N ARG A 56 -11.61 -15.71 6.68
CA ARG A 56 -11.94 -15.86 5.25
C ARG A 56 -10.72 -16.30 4.45
N LEU A 57 -9.57 -15.63 4.62
CA LEU A 57 -8.34 -16.05 3.95
C LEU A 57 -7.92 -17.48 4.32
N ARG A 58 -8.14 -17.91 5.57
CA ARG A 58 -7.91 -19.32 5.97
C ARG A 58 -8.87 -20.27 5.26
N ARG A 59 -10.16 -19.93 5.13
CA ARG A 59 -11.12 -20.76 4.37
C ARG A 59 -10.70 -20.89 2.90
N PHE A 60 -10.17 -19.84 2.29
CA PHE A 60 -9.68 -19.86 0.90
C PHE A 60 -8.32 -20.55 0.71
N ALA A 61 -7.58 -20.88 1.76
CA ALA A 61 -6.23 -21.44 1.63
C ALA A 61 -6.18 -22.73 0.77
N PRO A 62 -7.10 -23.70 0.89
CA PRO A 62 -7.14 -24.87 0.00
C PRO A 62 -7.38 -24.51 -1.48
N TYR A 63 -8.27 -23.54 -1.75
CA TYR A 63 -8.47 -23.02 -3.11
C TYR A 63 -7.19 -22.40 -3.66
N ILE A 64 -6.57 -21.51 -2.90
CA ILE A 64 -5.37 -20.78 -3.33
C ILE A 64 -4.24 -21.75 -3.61
N SER A 65 -4.00 -22.71 -2.72
CA SER A 65 -3.00 -23.78 -2.87
C SER A 65 -3.18 -24.55 -4.20
N ARG A 66 -4.43 -24.89 -4.54
CA ARG A 66 -4.76 -25.61 -5.77
C ARG A 66 -4.67 -24.73 -7.03
N ALA A 67 -5.18 -23.51 -6.95
CA ALA A 67 -5.27 -22.60 -8.08
C ALA A 67 -3.89 -22.02 -8.44
N PHE A 68 -3.06 -21.72 -7.45
CA PHE A 68 -1.74 -21.11 -7.58
C PHE A 68 -0.69 -22.03 -6.95
N PRO A 69 -0.12 -22.97 -7.72
CA PRO A 69 0.83 -23.97 -7.20
C PRO A 69 2.05 -23.39 -6.48
N GLU A 70 2.45 -22.14 -6.80
CA GLU A 70 3.52 -21.43 -6.08
C GLU A 70 3.23 -21.25 -4.58
N THR A 71 1.97 -21.33 -4.17
CA THR A 71 1.52 -21.20 -2.77
C THR A 71 1.36 -22.54 -2.05
N ALA A 72 1.59 -23.67 -2.73
CA ALA A 72 1.35 -24.99 -2.13
C ALA A 72 2.23 -25.24 -0.89
N ALA A 73 3.50 -24.79 -0.92
CA ALA A 73 4.42 -24.93 0.19
C ALA A 73 4.01 -24.13 1.44
N SER A 74 3.26 -23.04 1.27
CA SER A 74 2.67 -22.26 2.37
C SER A 74 1.22 -22.69 2.69
N GLY A 75 0.76 -23.81 2.13
CA GLY A 75 -0.62 -24.29 2.32
C GLY A 75 -1.67 -23.33 1.76
N GLY A 76 -1.33 -22.52 0.76
CA GLY A 76 -2.20 -21.49 0.18
C GLY A 76 -2.22 -20.17 0.95
N ILE A 77 -1.40 -20.01 1.98
CA ILE A 77 -1.26 -18.74 2.68
C ILE A 77 -0.43 -17.76 1.84
N ILE A 78 -1.03 -16.63 1.51
CA ILE A 78 -0.38 -15.49 0.86
C ILE A 78 0.28 -14.65 1.96
N GLU A 79 1.60 -14.71 2.07
CA GLU A 79 2.38 -13.95 3.04
C GLU A 79 3.80 -13.67 2.52
N SER A 80 4.44 -12.63 3.04
CA SER A 80 5.77 -12.18 2.63
C SER A 80 6.79 -12.34 3.75
N PRO A 81 8.09 -12.47 3.43
CA PRO A 81 9.13 -12.53 4.45
C PRO A 81 9.33 -11.18 5.15
N LEU A 82 9.79 -11.26 6.40
CA LEU A 82 10.29 -10.15 7.21
C LEU A 82 11.82 -10.30 7.27
N LEU A 83 12.56 -9.32 6.73
CA LEU A 83 14.00 -9.42 6.51
C LEU A 83 14.75 -8.34 7.31
N PRO A 84 15.80 -8.68 8.09
CA PRO A 84 16.71 -7.66 8.61
C PRO A 84 17.56 -7.12 7.46
N VAL A 85 17.80 -5.80 7.43
CA VAL A 85 18.59 -5.15 6.36
C VAL A 85 19.71 -4.25 6.92
N PRO A 86 20.65 -4.82 7.71
CA PRO A 86 21.66 -4.05 8.43
C PRO A 86 22.70 -3.41 7.49
N ALA A 87 23.02 -4.02 6.36
CA ALA A 87 23.98 -3.45 5.41
C ALA A 87 23.36 -2.22 4.71
N PHE A 88 22.07 -2.28 4.41
CA PHE A 88 21.32 -1.13 3.91
C PHE A 88 21.21 -0.01 4.96
N GLN A 89 20.96 -0.34 6.23
CA GLN A 89 20.96 0.64 7.33
C GLN A 89 22.29 1.40 7.40
N GLN A 90 23.42 0.69 7.33
CA GLN A 90 24.75 1.31 7.33
C GLN A 90 24.97 2.19 6.09
N ALA A 91 24.50 1.77 4.92
CA ALA A 91 24.61 2.57 3.71
C ALA A 91 23.77 3.85 3.78
N LEU A 92 22.55 3.77 4.32
CA LEU A 92 21.70 4.94 4.59
C LEU A 92 22.36 5.89 5.59
N ALA A 93 22.91 5.36 6.70
CA ALA A 93 23.61 6.14 7.71
C ALA A 93 24.79 6.92 7.11
N ARG A 94 25.64 6.26 6.31
CA ARG A 94 26.76 6.90 5.60
C ARG A 94 26.28 8.00 4.65
N ARG A 95 25.23 7.73 3.87
CA ARG A 95 24.66 8.71 2.92
C ARG A 95 24.09 9.95 3.63
N ARG A 96 23.50 9.76 4.80
CA ARG A 96 22.92 10.85 5.61
C ARG A 96 23.95 11.52 6.53
N GLY A 97 25.18 11.00 6.59
CA GLY A 97 26.24 11.54 7.45
C GLY A 97 25.92 11.45 8.94
N ARG A 98 25.08 10.49 9.36
CA ARG A 98 24.65 10.34 10.75
C ARG A 98 24.33 8.88 11.09
N GLU A 99 24.44 8.54 12.37
CA GLU A 99 23.96 7.24 12.84
C GLU A 99 22.43 7.16 12.78
N LEU A 100 21.96 5.95 12.51
CA LEU A 100 20.55 5.57 12.51
C LEU A 100 20.35 4.55 13.64
N PRO A 101 19.93 4.95 14.86
CA PRO A 101 19.77 4.05 15.99
C PRO A 101 18.67 3.00 15.75
N GLY A 102 18.67 1.94 16.57
CA GLY A 102 17.73 0.84 16.44
C GLY A 102 18.13 -0.16 15.34
N ARG A 103 17.17 -1.01 14.94
CA ARG A 103 17.36 -2.06 13.93
C ARG A 103 16.46 -1.83 12.73
N LEU A 104 17.03 -1.83 11.52
CA LEU A 104 16.27 -1.72 10.28
C LEU A 104 15.87 -3.08 9.72
N TRP A 105 14.58 -3.22 9.43
CA TRP A 105 13.93 -4.37 8.83
C TRP A 105 13.15 -3.94 7.57
N LEU A 106 12.87 -4.92 6.72
CA LEU A 106 12.08 -4.77 5.51
C LEU A 106 10.97 -5.83 5.48
N LYS A 107 9.71 -5.39 5.38
CA LYS A 107 8.56 -6.25 5.11
C LYS A 107 8.39 -6.39 3.60
N ALA A 108 8.69 -7.56 3.05
CA ALA A 108 8.89 -7.76 1.62
C ALA A 108 7.57 -8.06 0.88
N ASP A 109 6.55 -7.22 1.03
CA ASP A 109 5.29 -7.36 0.28
C ASP A 109 5.49 -7.29 -1.24
N SER A 110 6.61 -6.74 -1.67
CA SER A 110 7.17 -6.82 -3.01
C SER A 110 7.38 -8.23 -3.55
N HIS A 111 7.38 -9.24 -2.68
CA HIS A 111 7.59 -10.64 -3.02
C HIS A 111 6.39 -11.52 -2.62
N LEU A 112 5.23 -10.92 -2.35
CA LEU A 112 4.01 -11.71 -2.15
C LEU A 112 3.73 -12.58 -3.38
N PRO A 113 3.31 -13.85 -3.20
CA PRO A 113 2.99 -14.73 -4.31
C PRO A 113 1.82 -14.18 -5.14
N ILE A 114 1.58 -14.76 -6.31
CA ILE A 114 0.50 -14.43 -7.26
C ILE A 114 0.70 -13.11 -8.00
N SER A 115 1.03 -12.02 -7.30
CA SER A 115 1.08 -10.68 -7.92
C SER A 115 2.19 -9.74 -7.44
N GLY A 116 3.13 -10.21 -6.59
CA GLY A 116 4.40 -9.55 -6.35
C GLY A 116 4.32 -8.13 -5.78
N SER A 117 3.27 -7.86 -5.00
CA SER A 117 3.04 -6.55 -4.40
C SER A 117 2.11 -6.62 -3.20
N ILE A 118 2.05 -5.54 -2.41
CA ILE A 118 1.09 -5.35 -1.30
C ILE A 118 -0.36 -5.58 -1.74
N LYS A 119 -0.68 -5.34 -3.03
CA LYS A 119 -2.02 -5.52 -3.58
C LYS A 119 -2.47 -6.99 -3.60
N ALA A 120 -1.54 -7.94 -3.45
CA ALA A 120 -1.82 -9.36 -3.19
C ALA A 120 -2.51 -9.60 -1.83
N ARG A 121 -2.56 -8.60 -0.94
CA ARG A 121 -3.36 -8.64 0.28
C ARG A 121 -4.80 -8.18 0.02
N GLY A 122 -5.01 -6.86 -0.04
CA GLY A 122 -6.34 -6.26 -0.18
C GLY A 122 -7.04 -6.62 -1.50
N GLY A 123 -6.35 -6.46 -2.63
CA GLY A 123 -6.92 -6.70 -3.96
C GLY A 123 -7.36 -8.14 -4.17
N ILE A 124 -6.53 -9.10 -3.76
CA ILE A 124 -6.92 -10.52 -3.77
C ILE A 124 -8.07 -10.77 -2.80
N TYR A 125 -7.98 -10.28 -1.57
CA TYR A 125 -9.02 -10.48 -0.56
C TYR A 125 -10.40 -10.01 -1.02
N GLU A 126 -10.51 -8.84 -1.64
CA GLU A 126 -11.81 -8.35 -2.11
C GLU A 126 -12.41 -9.24 -3.19
N VAL A 127 -11.60 -9.71 -4.14
CA VAL A 127 -12.07 -10.67 -5.16
C VAL A 127 -12.54 -11.97 -4.51
N LEU A 128 -11.78 -12.50 -3.55
CA LEU A 128 -12.15 -13.72 -2.83
C LEU A 128 -13.44 -13.54 -2.02
N LYS A 129 -13.59 -12.39 -1.35
CA LYS A 129 -14.81 -12.05 -0.60
C LYS A 129 -16.02 -12.02 -1.52
N HIS A 130 -15.92 -11.34 -2.67
CA HIS A 130 -17.01 -11.29 -3.64
C HIS A 130 -17.36 -12.69 -4.19
N ALA A 131 -16.34 -13.52 -4.44
CA ALA A 131 -16.54 -14.90 -4.87
C ALA A 131 -17.23 -15.77 -3.79
N GLU A 132 -16.88 -15.58 -2.52
CA GLU A 132 -17.52 -16.27 -1.38
C GLU A 132 -19.01 -15.92 -1.30
N ASP A 133 -19.34 -14.63 -1.36
CA ASP A 133 -20.71 -14.14 -1.31
C ASP A 133 -21.56 -14.77 -2.43
N LEU A 134 -21.05 -14.75 -3.67
CA LEU A 134 -21.74 -15.36 -4.82
C LEU A 134 -21.89 -16.87 -4.69
N ALA A 135 -20.84 -17.57 -4.22
CA ALA A 135 -20.87 -19.02 -4.07
C ALA A 135 -21.88 -19.45 -2.99
N LEU A 136 -21.95 -18.74 -1.86
CA LEU A 136 -22.93 -18.99 -0.81
C LEU A 136 -24.35 -18.66 -1.28
N ALA A 137 -24.56 -17.51 -1.92
CA ALA A 137 -25.87 -17.09 -2.40
C ALA A 137 -26.46 -18.04 -3.45
N ASN A 138 -25.61 -18.70 -4.24
CA ASN A 138 -26.02 -19.67 -5.27
C ASN A 138 -25.97 -21.13 -4.79
N GLY A 139 -25.72 -21.38 -3.50
CA GLY A 139 -25.68 -22.73 -2.92
C GLY A 139 -24.52 -23.60 -3.41
N LEU A 140 -23.51 -23.00 -4.05
CA LEU A 140 -22.28 -23.68 -4.49
C LEU A 140 -21.39 -24.05 -3.30
N LEU A 141 -21.41 -23.23 -2.24
CA LEU A 141 -20.76 -23.48 -0.97
C LEU A 141 -21.78 -23.46 0.18
N GLN A 142 -21.48 -24.22 1.23
CA GLN A 142 -22.10 -24.09 2.56
C GLN A 142 -21.03 -23.76 3.61
N PRO A 143 -21.41 -23.16 4.77
CA PRO A 143 -20.49 -22.95 5.87
C PRO A 143 -19.82 -24.27 6.31
N GLY A 144 -18.48 -24.30 6.29
CA GLY A 144 -17.68 -25.48 6.65
C GLY A 144 -17.20 -26.33 5.47
N ASP A 145 -17.65 -26.04 4.24
CA ASP A 145 -17.14 -26.71 3.03
C ASP A 145 -15.63 -26.46 2.80
N ASP A 146 -14.98 -27.39 2.10
CA ASP A 146 -13.63 -27.19 1.56
C ASP A 146 -13.68 -26.31 0.30
N TYR A 147 -13.05 -25.14 0.39
CA TYR A 147 -13.08 -24.15 -0.69
C TYR A 147 -12.24 -24.57 -1.89
N ALA A 148 -11.45 -25.65 -1.82
CA ALA A 148 -10.84 -26.26 -3.01
C ALA A 148 -11.88 -26.61 -4.10
N ARG A 149 -13.17 -26.75 -3.71
CA ARG A 149 -14.32 -26.88 -4.61
C ARG A 149 -14.50 -25.69 -5.56
N LEU A 150 -14.07 -24.49 -5.19
CA LEU A 150 -14.14 -23.29 -6.05
C LEU A 150 -13.24 -23.38 -7.30
N ALA A 151 -12.35 -24.38 -7.37
CA ALA A 151 -11.60 -24.70 -8.59
C ALA A 151 -12.38 -25.61 -9.57
N SER A 152 -13.61 -26.01 -9.26
CA SER A 152 -14.40 -26.93 -10.08
C SER A 152 -14.98 -26.27 -11.34
N PRO A 153 -15.32 -27.04 -12.38
CA PRO A 153 -16.00 -26.51 -13.57
C PRO A 153 -17.32 -25.81 -13.24
N GLU A 154 -18.07 -26.30 -12.26
CA GLU A 154 -19.35 -25.70 -11.84
C GLU A 154 -19.13 -24.31 -11.23
N ALA A 155 -18.11 -24.17 -10.36
CA ALA A 155 -17.73 -22.89 -9.78
C ALA A 155 -17.28 -21.89 -10.86
N ARG A 156 -16.43 -22.33 -11.79
CA ARG A 156 -16.00 -21.51 -12.93
C ARG A 156 -17.19 -21.08 -13.80
N SER A 157 -18.14 -21.98 -14.04
CA SER A 157 -19.35 -21.67 -14.80
C SER A 157 -20.19 -20.60 -14.10
N LEU A 158 -20.34 -20.65 -12.78
CA LEU A 158 -21.03 -19.61 -12.02
C LEU A 158 -20.30 -18.26 -12.13
N PHE A 159 -19.00 -18.23 -11.84
CA PHE A 159 -18.22 -17.00 -11.84
C PHE A 159 -18.11 -16.37 -13.23
N SER A 160 -18.10 -17.17 -14.31
CA SER A 160 -18.04 -16.65 -15.69
C SER A 160 -19.25 -15.81 -16.12
N ARG A 161 -20.34 -15.85 -15.37
CA ARG A 161 -21.54 -15.03 -15.61
C ARG A 161 -21.44 -13.64 -14.96
N HIS A 162 -20.43 -13.42 -14.12
CA HIS A 162 -20.26 -12.18 -13.36
C HIS A 162 -18.98 -11.47 -13.80
N GLY A 163 -19.02 -10.14 -13.77
CA GLY A 163 -17.89 -9.28 -14.08
C GLY A 163 -17.16 -8.77 -12.84
N ILE A 164 -15.86 -8.58 -12.94
CA ILE A 164 -15.09 -7.79 -11.98
C ILE A 164 -14.32 -6.73 -12.76
N ALA A 165 -14.56 -5.46 -12.44
CA ALA A 165 -13.91 -4.33 -13.07
C ALA A 165 -13.08 -3.53 -12.05
N VAL A 166 -11.94 -2.98 -12.46
CA VAL A 166 -11.15 -2.05 -11.65
C VAL A 166 -10.49 -0.98 -12.51
N GLY A 167 -10.47 0.26 -12.01
CA GLY A 167 -9.63 1.32 -12.56
C GLY A 167 -8.26 1.33 -11.88
N SER A 168 -7.19 1.01 -12.61
CA SER A 168 -5.83 1.02 -12.06
C SER A 168 -4.77 1.08 -13.17
N THR A 169 -3.72 1.88 -13.00
CA THR A 169 -2.52 1.83 -13.85
C THR A 169 -1.41 0.95 -13.27
N GLY A 170 -1.58 0.46 -12.04
CA GLY A 170 -0.53 -0.18 -11.26
C GLY A 170 -0.88 -1.57 -10.76
N ASN A 171 -0.33 -1.94 -9.61
CA ASN A 171 -0.37 -3.32 -9.13
C ASN A 171 -1.77 -3.76 -8.65
N LEU A 172 -2.70 -2.83 -8.39
CA LEU A 172 -4.06 -3.18 -7.98
C LEU A 172 -4.78 -3.89 -9.13
N GLY A 173 -4.67 -3.33 -10.35
CA GLY A 173 -5.19 -3.95 -11.56
C GLY A 173 -4.60 -5.35 -11.78
N LEU A 174 -3.29 -5.51 -11.59
CA LEU A 174 -2.61 -6.82 -11.68
C LEU A 174 -3.19 -7.83 -10.69
N SER A 175 -3.25 -7.51 -9.40
CA SER A 175 -3.72 -8.45 -8.36
C SER A 175 -5.18 -8.85 -8.57
N ILE A 176 -6.07 -7.88 -8.81
CA ILE A 176 -7.50 -8.15 -9.03
C ILE A 176 -7.69 -8.93 -10.32
N GLY A 177 -7.08 -8.48 -11.43
CA GLY A 177 -7.24 -9.12 -12.73
C GLY A 177 -6.79 -10.58 -12.70
N ILE A 178 -5.61 -10.87 -12.14
CA ILE A 178 -5.08 -12.24 -12.04
C ILE A 178 -6.00 -13.13 -11.20
N MET A 179 -6.44 -12.67 -10.02
CA MET A 179 -7.29 -13.48 -9.15
C MET A 179 -8.70 -13.68 -9.74
N ALA A 180 -9.30 -12.62 -10.28
CA ALA A 180 -10.64 -12.67 -10.88
C ALA A 180 -10.68 -13.61 -12.08
N ALA A 181 -9.73 -13.47 -13.02
CA ALA A 181 -9.64 -14.35 -14.18
C ALA A 181 -9.35 -15.80 -13.77
N LYS A 182 -8.55 -16.02 -12.71
CA LYS A 182 -8.27 -17.37 -12.21
C LYS A 182 -9.51 -18.05 -11.67
N LEU A 183 -10.33 -17.36 -10.88
CA LEU A 183 -11.62 -17.87 -10.39
C LEU A 183 -12.59 -18.14 -11.54
N GLY A 184 -12.51 -17.35 -12.61
CA GLY A 184 -13.30 -17.51 -13.82
C GLY A 184 -14.23 -16.34 -14.12
N PHE A 185 -14.12 -15.23 -13.38
CA PHE A 185 -14.86 -14.00 -13.65
C PHE A 185 -14.46 -13.36 -14.97
N GLN A 186 -15.36 -12.56 -15.54
CA GLN A 186 -15.04 -11.64 -16.63
C GLN A 186 -14.27 -10.44 -16.05
N ALA A 187 -12.94 -10.53 -16.05
CA ALA A 187 -12.08 -9.50 -15.49
C ALA A 187 -11.79 -8.37 -16.49
N ALA A 188 -12.06 -7.13 -16.10
CA ALA A 188 -11.74 -5.93 -16.86
C ALA A 188 -10.87 -4.96 -16.04
N VAL A 189 -9.77 -4.49 -16.62
CA VAL A 189 -8.89 -3.49 -16.00
C VAL A 189 -8.84 -2.26 -16.89
N HIS A 190 -9.30 -1.15 -16.33
CA HIS A 190 -9.39 0.15 -16.95
C HIS A 190 -8.13 0.95 -16.61
N MET A 191 -7.32 1.27 -17.62
CA MET A 191 -6.00 1.89 -17.46
C MET A 191 -5.86 3.13 -18.35
N SER A 192 -5.02 4.09 -17.95
CA SER A 192 -4.56 5.11 -18.90
C SER A 192 -3.65 4.47 -19.95
N ALA A 193 -3.61 5.06 -21.15
CA ALA A 193 -2.72 4.64 -22.23
C ALA A 193 -1.25 4.71 -21.82
N ASP A 194 -0.89 5.59 -20.88
CA ASP A 194 0.47 5.77 -20.35
C ASP A 194 0.91 4.66 -19.38
N ALA A 195 0.02 3.74 -18.99
CA ALA A 195 0.39 2.62 -18.13
C ALA A 195 1.50 1.76 -18.77
N ARG A 196 2.39 1.22 -17.95
CA ARG A 196 3.53 0.41 -18.41
C ARG A 196 3.06 -0.77 -19.25
N GLN A 197 3.66 -0.94 -20.43
CA GLN A 197 3.25 -1.96 -21.39
C GLN A 197 3.29 -3.38 -20.80
N TRP A 198 4.33 -3.70 -20.02
CA TRP A 198 4.46 -5.02 -19.41
C TRP A 198 3.30 -5.36 -18.45
N LYS A 199 2.70 -4.36 -17.78
CA LYS A 199 1.53 -4.59 -16.91
C LYS A 199 0.31 -4.97 -17.74
N LYS A 200 0.09 -4.27 -18.87
CA LYS A 200 -0.97 -4.59 -19.83
C LYS A 200 -0.80 -5.99 -20.40
N ASP A 201 0.42 -6.33 -20.80
CA ASP A 201 0.73 -7.65 -21.38
C ASP A 201 0.54 -8.77 -20.36
N LYS A 202 0.97 -8.56 -19.10
CA LYS A 202 0.79 -9.53 -18.02
C LYS A 202 -0.70 -9.78 -17.75
N LEU A 203 -1.53 -8.74 -17.73
CA LEU A 203 -2.98 -8.85 -17.58
C LEU A 203 -3.61 -9.64 -18.73
N ARG A 204 -3.29 -9.28 -19.98
CA ARG A 204 -3.78 -9.97 -21.18
C ARG A 204 -3.39 -11.45 -21.19
N ALA A 205 -2.17 -11.77 -20.77
CA ALA A 205 -1.69 -13.14 -20.66
C ALA A 205 -2.48 -13.98 -19.63
N HIS A 206 -3.18 -13.34 -18.68
CA HIS A 206 -4.08 -14.00 -17.73
C HIS A 206 -5.55 -14.02 -18.19
N GLY A 207 -5.83 -13.59 -19.43
CA GLY A 207 -7.20 -13.52 -19.95
C GLY A 207 -8.00 -12.32 -19.45
N VAL A 208 -7.31 -11.30 -18.91
CA VAL A 208 -7.96 -10.06 -18.45
C VAL A 208 -8.17 -9.11 -19.63
N THR A 209 -9.36 -8.53 -19.71
CA THR A 209 -9.65 -7.48 -20.68
C THR A 209 -9.01 -6.17 -20.21
N VAL A 210 -8.08 -5.62 -21.00
CA VAL A 210 -7.43 -4.34 -20.70
C VAL A 210 -8.07 -3.24 -21.56
N VAL A 211 -8.77 -2.32 -20.91
CA VAL A 211 -9.42 -1.17 -21.56
C VAL A 211 -8.54 0.06 -21.37
N GLU A 212 -8.04 0.60 -22.48
CA GLU A 212 -7.11 1.74 -22.47
C GLU A 212 -7.82 3.05 -22.82
N TYR A 213 -7.51 4.11 -22.09
CA TYR A 213 -8.03 5.46 -22.34
C TYR A 213 -6.90 6.45 -22.64
N GLN A 214 -7.07 7.28 -23.67
CA GLN A 214 -6.14 8.38 -23.99
C GLN A 214 -6.28 9.59 -23.05
N THR A 215 -6.63 9.35 -21.79
CA THR A 215 -6.84 10.35 -20.75
C THR A 215 -6.09 9.96 -19.48
N ASP A 216 -6.09 10.83 -18.47
CA ASP A 216 -5.46 10.54 -17.19
C ASP A 216 -6.11 9.36 -16.43
N TYR A 217 -5.43 8.92 -15.38
CA TYR A 217 -5.84 7.82 -14.50
C TYR A 217 -7.24 8.02 -13.91
N SER A 218 -7.56 9.21 -13.41
CA SER A 218 -8.85 9.50 -12.78
C SER A 218 -10.00 9.35 -13.77
N ALA A 219 -9.81 9.77 -15.03
CA ALA A 219 -10.79 9.54 -16.08
C ALA A 219 -10.97 8.05 -16.43
N ALA A 220 -9.89 7.25 -16.40
CA ALA A 220 -9.99 5.80 -16.60
C ALA A 220 -10.81 5.11 -15.50
N VAL A 221 -10.60 5.49 -14.23
CA VAL A 221 -11.38 4.98 -13.08
C VAL A 221 -12.85 5.37 -13.21
N ALA A 222 -13.14 6.65 -13.50
CA ALA A 222 -14.51 7.13 -13.64
C ALA A 222 -15.28 6.39 -14.74
N ARG A 223 -14.65 6.15 -15.89
CA ARG A 223 -15.25 5.40 -17.00
C ARG A 223 -15.45 3.92 -16.68
N GLY A 224 -14.48 3.29 -16.00
CA GLY A 224 -14.63 1.91 -15.55
C GLY A 224 -15.79 1.76 -14.57
N ARG A 225 -15.92 2.69 -13.63
CA ARG A 225 -17.03 2.74 -12.66
C ARG A 225 -18.37 2.93 -13.35
N GLU A 226 -18.46 3.85 -14.32
CA GLU A 226 -19.67 4.09 -15.09
C GLU A 226 -20.07 2.85 -15.91
N GLN A 227 -19.11 2.16 -16.53
CA GLN A 227 -19.38 0.94 -17.29
C GLN A 227 -19.89 -0.17 -16.38
N ALA A 228 -19.24 -0.41 -15.23
CA ALA A 228 -19.66 -1.43 -14.29
C ALA A 228 -21.05 -1.12 -13.69
N ALA A 229 -21.36 0.14 -13.41
CA ALA A 229 -22.67 0.55 -12.87
C ALA A 229 -23.86 0.26 -13.81
N ARG A 230 -23.61 -0.02 -15.09
CA ARG A 230 -24.64 -0.38 -16.08
C ARG A 230 -24.91 -1.89 -16.14
N ASP A 231 -24.10 -2.70 -15.45
CA ASP A 231 -24.19 -4.15 -15.43
C ASP A 231 -24.38 -4.63 -13.97
N PRO A 232 -25.58 -5.10 -13.58
CA PRO A 232 -25.85 -5.52 -12.21
C PRO A 232 -25.02 -6.75 -11.77
N ASP A 233 -24.49 -7.52 -12.71
CA ASP A 233 -23.64 -8.68 -12.44
C ASP A 233 -22.14 -8.30 -12.42
N CYS A 234 -21.80 -7.01 -12.51
CA CYS A 234 -20.44 -6.50 -12.47
C CYS A 234 -20.09 -5.82 -11.13
N HIS A 235 -19.10 -6.36 -10.42
CA HIS A 235 -18.53 -5.72 -9.24
C HIS A 235 -17.39 -4.78 -9.63
N PHE A 236 -17.53 -3.48 -9.34
CA PHE A 236 -16.45 -2.51 -9.49
C PHE A 236 -15.65 -2.39 -8.20
N VAL A 237 -14.35 -2.70 -8.27
CA VAL A 237 -13.44 -2.51 -7.15
C VAL A 237 -13.03 -1.04 -7.05
N ASP A 238 -13.47 -0.42 -5.96
CA ASP A 238 -13.25 0.99 -5.66
C ASP A 238 -12.15 1.21 -4.60
N ASP A 239 -10.91 1.42 -5.02
CA ASP A 239 -9.77 1.70 -4.12
C ASP A 239 -9.95 2.98 -3.28
N GLU A 240 -10.84 3.87 -3.69
CA GLU A 240 -11.08 5.13 -2.97
C GLU A 240 -11.93 4.90 -1.71
N ASN A 241 -12.79 3.86 -1.70
CA ASN A 241 -13.83 3.66 -0.68
C ASN A 241 -14.00 2.21 -0.17
N SER A 242 -13.31 1.21 -0.74
CA SER A 242 -13.54 -0.19 -0.39
C SER A 242 -13.00 -0.55 1.00
N ILE A 243 -13.94 -0.81 1.92
CA ILE A 243 -13.66 -1.39 3.24
C ILE A 243 -13.06 -2.80 3.09
N HIS A 244 -13.42 -3.56 2.05
CA HIS A 244 -12.89 -4.91 1.85
C HIS A 244 -11.41 -4.88 1.49
N LEU A 245 -10.98 -4.00 0.58
CA LEU A 245 -9.54 -3.79 0.33
C LEU A 245 -8.81 -3.46 1.63
N PHE A 246 -9.34 -2.48 2.37
CA PHE A 246 -8.77 -1.99 3.62
C PHE A 246 -8.58 -3.12 4.65
N LEU A 247 -9.61 -3.94 4.89
CA LEU A 247 -9.54 -5.08 5.80
C LEU A 247 -8.58 -6.18 5.31
N GLY A 248 -8.53 -6.44 4.00
CA GLY A 248 -7.58 -7.39 3.43
C GLY A 248 -6.12 -6.97 3.67
N TYR A 249 -5.82 -5.67 3.65
CA TYR A 249 -4.52 -5.14 4.04
C TYR A 249 -4.28 -5.23 5.57
N ALA A 250 -5.31 -5.01 6.38
CA ALA A 250 -5.21 -5.03 7.84
C ALA A 250 -4.80 -6.40 8.41
N VAL A 251 -5.10 -7.49 7.72
CA VAL A 251 -4.63 -8.84 8.09
C VAL A 251 -3.10 -8.92 8.17
N ALA A 252 -2.35 -8.06 7.47
CA ALA A 252 -0.89 -8.04 7.53
C ALA A 252 -0.34 -7.87 8.96
N ALA A 253 -1.08 -7.22 9.85
CA ALA A 253 -0.61 -6.92 11.20
C ALA A 253 -0.53 -8.14 12.11
N GLU A 254 -1.53 -9.03 12.10
CA GLU A 254 -1.46 -10.28 12.88
C GLU A 254 -0.33 -11.19 12.36
N ARG A 255 -0.07 -11.15 11.05
CA ARG A 255 0.99 -11.91 10.40
C ARG A 255 2.37 -11.37 10.75
N LEU A 256 2.52 -10.05 10.72
CA LEU A 256 3.74 -9.38 11.17
C LEU A 256 3.99 -9.62 12.67
N LYS A 257 2.96 -9.60 13.51
CA LYS A 257 3.07 -9.89 14.95
C LYS A 257 3.64 -11.29 15.20
N ALA A 258 3.16 -12.30 14.46
CA ALA A 258 3.72 -13.64 14.54
C ALA A 258 5.20 -13.69 14.11
N GLN A 259 5.54 -13.02 13.00
CA GLN A 259 6.93 -12.98 12.49
C GLN A 259 7.90 -12.24 13.43
N LEU A 260 7.46 -11.14 14.04
CA LEU A 260 8.27 -10.41 15.02
C LEU A 260 8.50 -11.27 16.27
N ALA A 261 7.48 -11.99 16.74
CA ALA A 261 7.64 -12.92 17.86
C ALA A 261 8.60 -14.07 17.53
N GLU A 262 8.49 -14.67 16.34
CA GLU A 262 9.41 -15.71 15.84
C GLU A 262 10.85 -15.20 15.74
N ALA A 263 11.04 -13.96 15.30
CA ALA A 263 12.34 -13.30 15.23
C ALA A 263 12.87 -12.78 16.58
N GLY A 264 12.14 -12.97 17.69
CA GLY A 264 12.52 -12.45 19.01
C GLY A 264 12.52 -10.91 19.10
N VAL A 265 11.76 -10.23 18.24
CA VAL A 265 11.63 -8.78 18.24
C VAL A 265 10.46 -8.36 19.13
N ARG A 266 10.80 -7.77 20.28
CA ARG A 266 9.84 -7.21 21.23
C ARG A 266 9.28 -5.88 20.70
N VAL A 267 7.98 -5.66 20.90
CA VAL A 267 7.29 -4.39 20.59
C VAL A 267 6.44 -4.01 21.79
N ASP A 268 6.83 -2.92 22.46
CA ASP A 268 6.10 -2.29 23.57
C ASP A 268 6.58 -0.84 23.76
N ALA A 269 6.18 -0.18 24.87
CA ALA A 269 6.52 1.21 25.15
C ALA A 269 8.03 1.51 25.21
N ASP A 270 8.86 0.52 25.53
CA ASP A 270 10.32 0.68 25.60
C ASP A 270 11.03 0.13 24.35
N HIS A 271 10.30 -0.57 23.48
CA HIS A 271 10.79 -1.13 22.20
C HIS A 271 9.85 -0.67 21.06
N PRO A 272 9.85 0.62 20.69
CA PRO A 272 8.91 1.14 19.71
C PRO A 272 9.13 0.54 18.33
N LEU A 273 8.03 0.32 17.61
CA LEU A 273 8.03 -0.12 16.21
C LEU A 273 7.65 1.07 15.31
N PHE A 274 8.58 1.55 14.49
CA PHE A 274 8.27 2.51 13.42
C PHE A 274 7.99 1.76 12.12
N VAL A 275 6.93 2.13 11.41
CA VAL A 275 6.56 1.52 10.13
C VAL A 275 6.40 2.59 9.07
N TYR A 276 7.14 2.44 7.97
CA TYR A 276 7.20 3.40 6.87
C TYR A 276 6.49 2.85 5.64
N LEU A 277 5.37 3.46 5.29
CA LEU A 277 4.38 2.90 4.38
C LEU A 277 4.25 3.77 3.12
N PRO A 278 4.67 3.29 1.94
CA PRO A 278 4.40 3.96 0.67
C PRO A 278 2.89 4.19 0.48
N CYS A 279 2.52 5.42 0.14
CA CYS A 279 1.13 5.86 0.06
C CYS A 279 0.79 6.36 -1.36
N GLY A 280 -0.23 5.74 -1.95
CA GLY A 280 -0.95 6.26 -3.12
C GLY A 280 -2.27 6.85 -2.64
N VAL A 281 -3.38 6.21 -2.97
CA VAL A 281 -4.72 6.65 -2.51
C VAL A 281 -4.93 6.47 -1.00
N GLY A 282 -4.20 5.54 -0.37
CA GLY A 282 -4.21 5.32 1.08
C GLY A 282 -4.79 3.98 1.55
N GLY A 283 -5.56 3.26 0.74
CA GLY A 283 -6.20 1.99 1.14
C GLY A 283 -5.20 0.95 1.68
N GLY A 284 -4.13 0.69 0.92
CA GLY A 284 -3.01 -0.17 1.31
C GLY A 284 -2.36 0.19 2.64
N PRO A 285 -1.66 1.34 2.72
CA PRO A 285 -0.96 1.73 3.94
C PRO A 285 -1.91 2.01 5.11
N GLY A 286 -3.12 2.51 4.87
CA GLY A 286 -4.15 2.73 5.89
C GLY A 286 -4.63 1.44 6.53
N GLY A 287 -4.95 0.42 5.74
CA GLY A 287 -5.39 -0.87 6.27
C GLY A 287 -4.29 -1.54 7.08
N VAL A 288 -3.05 -1.53 6.58
CA VAL A 288 -1.87 -2.01 7.33
C VAL A 288 -1.72 -1.25 8.65
N ALA A 289 -1.72 0.08 8.62
CA ALA A 289 -1.57 0.90 9.83
C ALA A 289 -2.69 0.64 10.86
N PHE A 290 -3.94 0.48 10.40
CA PHE A 290 -5.07 0.12 11.25
C PHE A 290 -4.85 -1.21 11.95
N GLY A 291 -4.50 -2.25 11.20
CA GLY A 291 -4.20 -3.56 11.78
C GLY A 291 -3.05 -3.48 12.78
N LEU A 292 -2.00 -2.70 12.49
CA LEU A 292 -0.84 -2.55 13.36
C LEU A 292 -1.22 -1.84 14.67
N LYS A 293 -2.01 -0.76 14.60
CA LYS A 293 -2.51 -0.05 15.80
C LYS A 293 -3.43 -0.95 16.63
N GLN A 294 -4.24 -1.81 16.02
CA GLN A 294 -5.00 -2.83 16.76
C GLN A 294 -4.07 -3.88 17.44
N ALA A 295 -2.98 -4.25 16.78
CA ALA A 295 -2.07 -5.30 17.26
C ALA A 295 -1.10 -4.85 18.36
N PHE A 296 -0.67 -3.58 18.32
CA PHE A 296 0.42 -3.02 19.12
C PHE A 296 0.09 -1.70 19.85
N GLY A 297 -1.09 -1.12 19.63
CA GLY A 297 -1.50 0.12 20.28
C GLY A 297 -0.53 1.28 20.03
N ASP A 298 -0.15 1.97 21.10
CA ASP A 298 0.75 3.14 21.03
C ASP A 298 2.23 2.77 20.86
N ALA A 299 2.59 1.50 20.94
CA ALA A 299 3.97 1.05 20.70
C ALA A 299 4.36 1.06 19.21
N VAL A 300 3.38 1.16 18.29
CA VAL A 300 3.64 1.28 16.86
C VAL A 300 3.38 2.69 16.35
N HIS A 301 4.31 3.21 15.57
CA HIS A 301 4.29 4.54 14.96
C HIS A 301 4.27 4.40 13.45
N CYS A 302 3.18 4.81 12.81
CA CYS A 302 2.98 4.62 11.37
C CYS A 302 3.20 5.94 10.62
N LEU A 303 4.03 5.93 9.58
CA LEU A 303 4.30 7.10 8.75
C LEU A 303 4.03 6.78 7.28
N PHE A 304 3.36 7.71 6.58
CA PHE A 304 3.08 7.59 5.16
C PHE A 304 4.13 8.32 4.32
N ALA A 305 4.53 7.68 3.22
CA ALA A 305 5.56 8.17 2.31
C ALA A 305 4.99 8.32 0.90
N GLU A 306 5.05 9.53 0.36
CA GLU A 306 4.51 9.87 -0.96
C GLU A 306 5.60 10.47 -1.88
N PRO A 307 5.46 10.44 -3.20
CA PRO A 307 6.34 11.19 -4.09
C PRO A 307 6.15 12.70 -3.92
N THR A 308 7.20 13.50 -4.10
CA THR A 308 7.10 14.98 -4.14
C THR A 308 6.10 15.47 -5.20
N ARG A 309 5.94 14.69 -6.27
CA ARG A 309 5.00 14.93 -7.37
C ARG A 309 3.57 14.44 -7.10
N SER A 310 3.33 13.65 -6.05
CA SER A 310 2.01 13.07 -5.75
C SER A 310 1.67 13.05 -4.25
N PRO A 311 1.81 14.15 -3.49
CA PRO A 311 1.61 14.17 -2.04
C PRO A 311 0.13 14.30 -1.64
N CYS A 312 -0.75 13.49 -2.23
CA CYS A 312 -2.20 13.69 -2.14
C CYS A 312 -2.76 13.48 -0.72
N MET A 313 -2.24 12.51 0.03
CA MET A 313 -2.68 12.21 1.38
C MET A 313 -2.17 13.24 2.37
N LEU A 314 -0.87 13.57 2.34
CA LEU A 314 -0.30 14.66 3.13
C LEU A 314 -1.06 15.95 2.89
N LEU A 315 -1.26 16.35 1.63
CA LEU A 315 -2.00 17.56 1.29
C LEU A 315 -3.42 17.52 1.84
N GLY A 316 -4.15 16.42 1.62
CA GLY A 316 -5.53 16.29 2.07
C GLY A 316 -5.69 16.36 3.59
N VAL A 317 -4.81 15.69 4.34
CA VAL A 317 -4.82 15.70 5.81
C VAL A 317 -4.38 17.07 6.34
N LEU A 318 -3.30 17.64 5.79
CA LEU A 318 -2.76 18.94 6.19
C LEU A 318 -3.80 20.06 6.05
N THR A 319 -4.59 20.07 4.96
CA THR A 319 -5.62 21.09 4.76
C THR A 319 -6.94 20.79 5.47
N GLY A 320 -7.10 19.59 6.06
CA GLY A 320 -8.37 19.08 6.61
C GLY A 320 -9.47 18.85 5.56
N LEU A 321 -9.13 18.92 4.27
CA LEU A 321 -10.10 18.80 3.17
C LEU A 321 -10.17 17.36 2.65
N HIS A 322 -9.15 16.55 2.91
CA HIS A 322 -9.02 15.17 2.46
C HIS A 322 -9.29 15.04 0.95
N ASP A 323 -10.22 14.18 0.57
CA ASP A 323 -10.66 13.89 -0.78
C ASP A 323 -11.29 15.08 -1.52
N LYS A 324 -11.58 16.19 -0.84
CA LYS A 324 -12.10 17.41 -1.48
C LYS A 324 -11.04 18.18 -2.27
N VAL A 325 -9.76 17.86 -2.12
CA VAL A 325 -8.66 18.46 -2.88
C VAL A 325 -7.81 17.40 -3.59
N SER A 326 -7.13 17.84 -4.64
CA SER A 326 -6.12 17.08 -5.36
C SER A 326 -4.81 17.86 -5.44
N VAL A 327 -3.72 17.16 -5.73
CA VAL A 327 -2.40 17.79 -5.94
C VAL A 327 -2.43 18.78 -7.12
N GLN A 328 -3.25 18.51 -8.14
CA GLN A 328 -3.48 19.38 -9.29
C GLN A 328 -4.16 20.70 -8.91
N ASP A 329 -5.04 20.70 -7.90
CA ASP A 329 -5.67 21.95 -7.40
C ASP A 329 -4.61 22.95 -6.88
N PHE A 330 -3.46 22.43 -6.45
CA PHE A 330 -2.31 23.20 -5.97
C PHE A 330 -1.20 23.35 -7.03
N GLY A 331 -1.45 22.94 -8.27
CA GLY A 331 -0.52 23.11 -9.40
C GLY A 331 0.56 22.03 -9.52
N ILE A 332 0.43 20.90 -8.83
CA ILE A 332 1.35 19.75 -8.93
C ILE A 332 0.85 18.80 -10.03
N ASP A 333 1.77 18.32 -10.88
CA ASP A 333 1.43 17.61 -12.13
C ASP A 333 1.03 16.12 -11.97
N ASN A 334 1.25 15.52 -10.79
CA ASN A 334 1.02 14.10 -10.52
C ASN A 334 1.83 13.15 -11.44
N ARG A 335 3.02 13.57 -11.89
CA ARG A 335 3.89 12.75 -12.75
C ARG A 335 5.14 12.31 -12.00
N THR A 336 5.18 11.04 -11.63
CA THR A 336 6.28 10.42 -10.88
C THR A 336 6.65 9.06 -11.48
N VAL A 337 7.91 8.65 -11.32
CA VAL A 337 8.38 7.29 -11.63
C VAL A 337 7.81 6.24 -10.67
N ALA A 338 7.35 6.64 -9.49
CA ALA A 338 6.68 5.78 -8.54
C ALA A 338 5.22 5.56 -8.96
N ASP A 339 5.00 4.84 -10.06
CA ASP A 339 3.69 4.71 -10.71
C ASP A 339 2.60 4.15 -9.79
N GLY A 340 2.96 3.26 -8.86
CA GLY A 340 2.03 2.74 -7.85
C GLY A 340 1.56 3.78 -6.81
N LEU A 341 2.20 4.95 -6.77
CA LEU A 341 1.93 6.07 -5.87
C LEU A 341 1.51 7.35 -6.64
N ALA A 342 1.37 7.29 -7.97
CA ALA A 342 1.01 8.42 -8.83
C ALA A 342 -0.48 8.79 -8.73
N VAL A 343 -0.94 9.08 -7.51
CA VAL A 343 -2.33 9.36 -7.17
C VAL A 343 -2.50 10.83 -6.82
N GLY A 344 -3.43 11.50 -7.50
CA GLY A 344 -3.64 12.93 -7.33
C GLY A 344 -4.59 13.31 -6.20
N ARG A 345 -5.43 12.40 -5.72
CA ARG A 345 -6.49 12.64 -4.72
C ARG A 345 -6.51 11.50 -3.70
N PRO A 346 -6.53 11.78 -2.39
CA PRO A 346 -6.55 10.73 -1.39
C PRO A 346 -7.94 10.06 -1.29
N SER A 347 -7.97 8.88 -0.67
CA SER A 347 -9.20 8.14 -0.37
C SER A 347 -10.20 8.99 0.43
N GLY A 348 -11.47 8.89 0.06
CA GLY A 348 -12.59 9.52 0.78
C GLY A 348 -12.80 8.98 2.20
N PHE A 349 -12.37 7.74 2.43
CA PHE A 349 -12.46 7.05 3.71
C PHE A 349 -11.18 7.20 4.55
N VAL A 350 -10.03 6.77 4.01
CA VAL A 350 -8.81 6.55 4.81
C VAL A 350 -8.30 7.84 5.45
N GLY A 351 -8.30 8.95 4.70
CA GLY A 351 -7.78 10.22 5.21
C GLY A 351 -8.50 10.67 6.48
N ARG A 352 -9.83 10.48 6.57
CA ARG A 352 -10.63 10.88 7.74
C ARG A 352 -10.53 9.84 8.86
N ALA A 353 -10.64 8.57 8.50
CA ALA A 353 -10.66 7.44 9.42
C ALA A 353 -9.32 7.25 10.16
N MET A 354 -8.20 7.41 9.44
CA MET A 354 -6.87 7.10 9.96
C MET A 354 -6.08 8.30 10.45
N GLN A 355 -6.49 9.55 10.17
CA GLN A 355 -5.64 10.72 10.44
C GLN A 355 -5.06 10.76 11.86
N ARG A 356 -5.84 10.43 12.91
CA ARG A 356 -5.38 10.47 14.30
C ARG A 356 -4.51 9.28 14.72
N LEU A 357 -4.44 8.25 13.88
CA LEU A 357 -3.62 7.05 14.07
C LEU A 357 -2.30 7.09 13.27
N ILE A 358 -2.12 8.07 12.37
CA ILE A 358 -0.88 8.24 11.60
C ILE A 358 -0.02 9.32 12.22
N ASP A 359 1.22 8.96 12.56
CA ASP A 359 2.19 9.77 13.28
C ASP A 359 2.81 10.87 12.42
N GLY A 360 2.96 10.62 11.11
CA GLY A 360 3.57 11.58 10.20
C GLY A 360 3.45 11.19 8.74
N TYR A 361 3.74 12.17 7.90
CA TYR A 361 3.65 12.10 6.45
C TYR A 361 4.89 12.78 5.87
N TYR A 362 5.47 12.19 4.84
CA TYR A 362 6.61 12.81 4.18
C TYR A 362 6.66 12.50 2.69
N THR A 363 7.43 13.30 1.98
CA THR A 363 7.65 13.16 0.55
C THR A 363 9.08 12.73 0.21
N VAL A 364 9.21 12.04 -0.92
CA VAL A 364 10.48 11.56 -1.47
C VAL A 364 10.58 11.93 -2.94
N ASP A 365 11.75 12.40 -3.37
CA ASP A 365 12.00 12.73 -4.77
C ASP A 365 12.28 11.47 -5.62
N ASP A 366 11.88 11.51 -6.89
CA ASP A 366 12.03 10.40 -7.84
C ASP A 366 13.50 9.94 -7.98
N ASP A 367 14.47 10.85 -8.01
CA ASP A 367 15.88 10.47 -8.11
C ASP A 367 16.38 9.81 -6.82
N GLU A 368 15.86 10.22 -5.66
CA GLU A 368 16.19 9.56 -4.40
C GLU A 368 15.62 8.13 -4.37
N LEU A 369 14.41 7.88 -4.90
CA LEU A 369 13.87 6.52 -5.03
C LEU A 369 14.79 5.60 -5.84
N PHE A 370 15.34 6.09 -6.96
CA PHE A 370 16.29 5.30 -7.75
C PHE A 370 17.61 5.06 -7.03
N ARG A 371 18.16 6.06 -6.34
CA ARG A 371 19.38 5.89 -5.53
C ARG A 371 19.19 4.85 -4.44
N LEU A 372 18.09 4.92 -3.72
CA LEU A 372 17.72 3.96 -2.66
C LEU A 372 17.56 2.55 -3.22
N LEU A 373 16.94 2.42 -4.40
CA LEU A 373 16.78 1.14 -5.09
C LEU A 373 18.13 0.51 -5.43
N ALA A 374 19.05 1.29 -6.02
CA ALA A 374 20.39 0.80 -6.35
C ALA A 374 21.22 0.45 -5.09
N MET A 375 21.12 1.26 -4.03
CA MET A 375 21.77 0.97 -2.76
C MET A 375 21.25 -0.33 -2.15
N LEU A 376 19.93 -0.54 -2.11
CA LEU A 376 19.34 -1.74 -1.54
C LEU A 376 19.76 -3.00 -2.30
N GLU A 377 19.80 -2.94 -3.64
CA GLU A 377 20.27 -4.05 -4.46
C GLU A 377 21.76 -4.34 -4.22
N GLN A 378 22.59 -3.30 -4.12
CA GLN A 378 24.02 -3.47 -3.85
C GLN A 378 24.30 -4.04 -2.45
N THR A 379 23.53 -3.64 -1.43
CA THR A 379 23.81 -4.04 -0.05
C THR A 379 23.14 -5.35 0.35
N GLU A 380 21.93 -5.60 -0.14
CA GLU A 380 21.09 -6.73 0.31
C GLU A 380 20.68 -7.67 -0.85
N GLY A 381 21.03 -7.36 -2.10
CA GLY A 381 20.62 -8.16 -3.26
C GLY A 381 19.12 -8.07 -3.61
N LEU A 382 18.37 -7.18 -2.94
CA LEU A 382 16.92 -7.05 -3.12
C LEU A 382 16.59 -6.10 -4.28
N ARG A 383 15.77 -6.59 -5.21
CA ARG A 383 15.28 -5.83 -6.37
C ARG A 383 13.81 -5.46 -6.17
N LEU A 384 13.51 -4.16 -6.22
CA LEU A 384 12.20 -3.59 -5.94
C LEU A 384 11.81 -2.56 -7.01
N GLU A 385 10.53 -2.23 -7.16
CA GLU A 385 10.13 -1.08 -7.98
C GLU A 385 10.28 0.24 -7.21
N PRO A 386 10.44 1.41 -7.88
CA PRO A 386 10.68 2.69 -7.21
C PRO A 386 9.67 3.03 -6.10
N SER A 387 8.37 2.76 -6.32
CA SER A 387 7.32 2.97 -5.32
C SER A 387 7.57 2.26 -3.98
N ALA A 388 8.24 1.11 -4.01
CA ALA A 388 8.51 0.32 -2.80
C ALA A 388 9.63 0.90 -1.92
N LEU A 389 10.40 1.88 -2.43
CA LEU A 389 11.48 2.54 -1.69
C LEU A 389 11.05 3.84 -1.00
N ALA A 390 9.82 4.31 -1.22
CA ALA A 390 9.34 5.55 -0.59
C ALA A 390 9.42 5.50 0.94
N GLY A 391 9.29 4.31 1.55
CA GLY A 391 9.43 4.13 2.99
C GLY A 391 10.86 4.24 3.53
N ALA A 392 11.89 4.08 2.69
CA ALA A 392 13.27 3.92 3.16
C ALA A 392 13.87 5.16 3.86
N PRO A 393 13.57 6.41 3.45
CA PRO A 393 14.03 7.60 4.16
C PRO A 393 13.41 7.79 5.55
N GLY A 394 12.33 7.08 5.88
CA GLY A 394 11.50 7.37 7.05
C GLY A 394 12.24 7.37 8.39
N ILE A 395 13.24 6.50 8.57
CA ILE A 395 14.10 6.50 9.77
C ILE A 395 14.86 7.81 9.93
N ALA A 396 15.45 8.31 8.85
CA ALA A 396 16.12 9.61 8.86
C ALA A 396 15.13 10.73 9.15
N ARG A 397 13.92 10.70 8.55
CA ARG A 397 12.87 11.72 8.81
C ARG A 397 12.50 11.81 10.30
N VAL A 398 12.26 10.67 10.95
CA VAL A 398 11.94 10.62 12.39
C VAL A 398 13.07 11.23 13.23
N LEU A 399 14.32 10.98 12.85
CA LEU A 399 15.49 11.47 13.58
C LEU A 399 15.85 12.92 13.26
N GLU A 400 15.38 13.45 12.13
CA GLU A 400 15.57 14.84 11.68
C GLU A 400 14.45 15.76 12.13
N GLU A 401 13.35 15.22 12.68
CA GLU A 401 12.21 16.04 13.08
C GLU A 401 12.56 17.05 14.17
N ASN A 402 11.97 18.24 14.04
CA ASN A 402 12.09 19.39 14.92
C ASN A 402 10.70 20.00 15.27
N GLN A 403 9.62 19.24 15.03
CA GLN A 403 8.22 19.63 15.27
C GLN A 403 7.73 19.17 16.65
N GLY A 404 8.64 18.66 17.48
CA GLY A 404 8.36 18.18 18.84
C GLY A 404 7.70 16.80 18.87
N TYR A 405 7.68 16.08 17.76
CA TYR A 405 7.01 14.78 17.67
C TYR A 405 7.62 13.76 18.63
N ARG A 406 8.94 13.62 18.65
CA ARG A 406 9.61 12.67 19.54
C ARG A 406 9.33 12.98 21.00
N GLN A 407 9.27 14.26 21.37
CA GLN A 407 8.92 14.67 22.73
C GLN A 407 7.48 14.30 23.09
N ARG A 408 6.50 14.60 22.21
CA ARG A 408 5.08 14.26 22.44
C ARG A 408 4.86 12.76 22.62
N MET A 409 5.59 11.94 21.86
CA MET A 409 5.48 10.48 21.90
C MET A 409 6.40 9.83 22.95
N GLY A 410 7.19 10.60 23.71
CA GLY A 410 8.11 10.06 24.72
C GLY A 410 9.24 9.22 24.12
N LEU A 411 9.72 9.57 22.93
CA LEU A 411 10.78 8.86 22.20
C LEU A 411 12.15 9.49 22.50
N ASP A 412 12.73 9.15 23.64
CA ASP A 412 14.08 9.54 24.02
C ASP A 412 15.17 8.70 23.29
N ALA A 413 16.43 9.02 23.56
CA ALA A 413 17.56 8.36 22.93
C ALA A 413 17.61 6.84 23.23
N ASP A 414 17.24 6.43 24.45
CA ASP A 414 17.28 5.03 24.87
C ASP A 414 16.20 4.21 24.15
N ARG A 415 14.98 4.75 24.05
CA ARG A 415 13.89 4.13 23.28
C ARG A 415 14.18 4.07 21.79
N LEU A 416 14.78 5.12 21.23
CA LEU A 416 15.21 5.11 19.82
C LEU A 416 16.33 4.10 19.57
N ALA A 417 17.24 3.89 20.53
CA ALA A 417 18.28 2.86 20.43
C ALA A 417 17.69 1.43 20.46
N CYS A 418 16.58 1.22 21.17
CA CYS A 418 15.84 -0.04 21.21
C CYS A 418 14.80 -0.21 20.09
N ALA A 419 14.60 0.81 19.25
CA ALA A 419 13.56 0.84 18.25
C ALA A 419 13.76 -0.20 17.13
N THR A 420 12.64 -0.69 16.61
CA THR A 420 12.60 -1.43 15.35
C THR A 420 12.04 -0.52 14.27
N HIS A 421 12.77 -0.36 13.18
CA HIS A 421 12.40 0.45 12.03
C HIS A 421 12.04 -0.48 10.87
N LEU A 422 10.81 -0.40 10.37
CA LEU A 422 10.29 -1.32 9.36
C LEU A 422 9.94 -0.57 8.06
N ILE A 423 10.71 -0.81 7.01
CA ILE A 423 10.39 -0.36 5.66
C ILE A 423 9.36 -1.34 5.07
N TRP A 424 8.21 -0.84 4.62
CA TRP A 424 7.22 -1.66 3.93
C TRP A 424 7.43 -1.64 2.42
N ALA A 425 8.10 -2.67 1.88
CA ALA A 425 8.38 -2.76 0.45
C ALA A 425 7.15 -3.27 -0.30
N THR A 426 6.52 -2.45 -1.14
CA THR A 426 5.16 -2.68 -1.65
C THR A 426 5.06 -3.35 -3.02
N GLY A 427 6.16 -3.54 -3.76
CA GLY A 427 6.15 -4.13 -5.11
C GLY A 427 7.56 -4.40 -5.65
N GLY A 428 7.71 -5.43 -6.49
CA GLY A 428 9.00 -5.69 -7.14
C GLY A 428 9.11 -6.99 -7.92
N SER A 429 8.68 -8.12 -7.37
CA SER A 429 9.03 -9.45 -7.93
C SER A 429 8.41 -9.75 -9.29
N MET A 430 7.39 -9.00 -9.69
CA MET A 430 6.72 -9.14 -10.99
C MET A 430 7.26 -8.20 -12.07
N VAL A 431 8.14 -7.26 -11.70
CA VAL A 431 8.78 -6.35 -12.66
C VAL A 431 9.70 -7.16 -13.58
N PRO A 432 9.54 -7.08 -14.91
CA PRO A 432 10.44 -7.76 -15.84
C PRO A 432 11.89 -7.32 -15.67
N GLU A 433 12.83 -8.24 -15.91
CA GLU A 433 14.26 -8.00 -15.73
C GLU A 433 14.75 -6.76 -16.50
N ALA A 434 14.33 -6.57 -17.74
CA ALA A 434 14.72 -5.41 -18.55
C ALA A 434 14.26 -4.06 -17.94
N GLU A 435 13.08 -4.01 -17.33
CA GLU A 435 12.57 -2.80 -16.65
C GLU A 435 13.33 -2.57 -15.34
N MET A 436 13.55 -3.63 -14.56
CA MET A 436 14.33 -3.57 -13.32
C MET A 436 15.77 -3.10 -13.56
N ASP A 437 16.42 -3.62 -14.59
CA ASP A 437 17.75 -3.19 -14.99
C ASP A 437 17.77 -1.72 -15.41
N GLY A 438 16.69 -1.24 -16.02
CA GLY A 438 16.49 0.18 -16.32
C GLY A 438 16.50 1.03 -15.05
N TYR A 439 15.75 0.62 -14.03
CA TYR A 439 15.71 1.31 -12.74
C TYR A 439 17.07 1.30 -12.04
N LEU A 440 17.74 0.15 -12.00
CA LEU A 440 19.06 -0.02 -11.39
C LEU A 440 20.13 0.81 -12.10
N ARG A 441 20.14 0.85 -13.45
CA ARG A 441 21.06 1.70 -14.21
C ARG A 441 20.90 3.17 -13.86
N ARG A 442 19.66 3.67 -13.77
CA ARG A 442 19.40 5.06 -13.36
C ARG A 442 19.87 5.33 -11.94
N GLY A 443 19.56 4.43 -11.00
CA GLY A 443 19.98 4.55 -9.61
C GLY A 443 21.50 4.58 -9.44
N ARG A 444 22.22 3.68 -10.10
CA ARG A 444 23.69 3.65 -10.08
C ARG A 444 24.29 4.93 -10.68
N ALA A 445 23.77 5.41 -11.81
CA ALA A 445 24.22 6.66 -12.40
C ALA A 445 24.03 7.88 -11.47
N LEU A 446 22.96 7.88 -10.66
CA LEU A 446 22.68 8.95 -9.68
C LEU A 446 23.51 8.86 -8.40
N LEU A 447 24.20 7.74 -8.15
CA LEU A 447 25.10 7.54 -7.01
C LEU A 447 26.54 8.00 -7.32
N GLY A 448 26.90 8.16 -8.60
CA GLY A 448 28.27 8.36 -9.05
C GLY A 448 29.03 7.04 -9.16
#